data_AF-A0A2D6AJM4-F1
#
_entry.id   AF-A0A2D6AJM4-F1
#
_cell.length_a   1.000
_cell.length_b   1.000
_cell.length_c   1.000
_cell.angle_alpha   90.00
_cell.angle_beta   90.00
_cell.angle_gamma   90.00
#
_symmetry.space_group_name_H-M   'P 1'
#
loop_
_entity.id
_entity.type
_entity.pdbx_description
1 polymer ?
#
loop_
_entity_poly.entity_id
_entity_poly.type
_entity_poly.pdbx_seq_one_letter_code
_entity_poly.pdbx_strand_id
1 'polypeptide(L)'
;MANTFLTTAYISGGVTGYYEPSINSDYTTGLWKTCPILAIMQDPSLGTIWMDDFRIVKDEDGTENFYDIAGDTPLFNYTDGANGQAVIEPTNTTDNHASTIYTLSESWLIEANKELWFEARVKLTEQNTDDANILVGLTDSAGADVCQDNGGGPPASHDGIVWAKVDGGTVWQFEVSNAAAQTTTADAGDFTSGSWHRLGFHFDGDTTATPYLDGVAGNGLTLTLASLDEMELCMSVKNGGANKETLYLDYVKVVQIR
;
A
#
# COMPACT_ATOMS: atom_id res chain seq x y z
N MET A 1 27.87 6.34 -30.11
CA MET A 1 26.55 7.01 -30.03
C MET A 1 26.59 7.90 -28.81
N ALA A 2 26.28 9.19 -28.94
CA ALA A 2 26.19 10.08 -27.77
C ALA A 2 24.79 9.89 -27.17
N ASN A 3 24.71 9.27 -25.99
CA ASN A 3 23.47 9.23 -25.23
C ASN A 3 23.29 10.60 -24.57
N THR A 4 22.46 11.45 -25.17
CA THR A 4 21.99 12.68 -24.53
C THR A 4 20.92 12.31 -23.51
N PHE A 5 21.27 12.42 -22.22
CA PHE A 5 20.33 12.31 -21.11
C PHE A 5 19.39 13.53 -21.13
N LEU A 6 18.08 13.31 -21.34
CA LEU A 6 17.07 14.35 -21.29
C LEU A 6 16.41 14.33 -19.91
N THR A 7 16.97 15.08 -18.96
CA THR A 7 16.33 15.29 -17.65
C THR A 7 15.25 16.36 -17.74
N THR A 8 14.01 16.03 -17.38
CA THR A 8 12.90 17.00 -17.26
C THR A 8 12.73 17.38 -15.80
N ALA A 9 12.61 18.68 -15.51
CA ALA A 9 12.34 19.18 -14.16
C ALA A 9 10.84 19.49 -13.96
N TYR A 10 10.33 19.28 -12.75
CA TYR A 10 8.98 19.72 -12.33
C TYR A 10 8.99 20.15 -10.86
N ILE A 11 7.92 20.79 -10.39
CA ILE A 11 7.77 21.25 -9.00
C ILE A 11 6.52 20.60 -8.38
N SER A 12 6.65 20.01 -7.20
CA SER A 12 5.55 19.51 -6.35
C SER A 12 5.87 19.82 -4.88
N GLY A 13 4.88 20.22 -4.07
CA GLY A 13 5.11 20.65 -2.68
C GLY A 13 6.15 21.76 -2.48
N GLY A 14 6.45 22.58 -3.50
CA GLY A 14 7.54 23.57 -3.46
C GLY A 14 8.95 23.00 -3.69
N VAL A 15 9.07 21.72 -4.00
CA VAL A 15 10.33 20.98 -4.24
C VAL A 15 10.50 20.69 -5.73
N THR A 16 11.73 20.85 -6.27
CA THR A 16 12.03 20.57 -7.69
C THR A 16 12.51 19.14 -7.92
N GLY A 17 11.72 18.30 -8.60
CA GLY A 17 12.12 16.95 -9.00
C GLY A 17 12.81 16.92 -10.38
N TYR A 18 13.64 15.88 -10.62
CA TYR A 18 14.14 15.54 -11.96
C TYR A 18 13.78 14.08 -12.28
N TYR A 19 13.49 13.77 -13.55
CA TYR A 19 13.31 12.39 -13.99
C TYR A 19 13.86 12.16 -15.41
N GLU A 20 14.12 10.89 -15.75
CA GLU A 20 14.55 10.46 -17.08
C GLU A 20 13.45 9.62 -17.79
N PRO A 21 12.71 10.22 -18.74
CA PRO A 21 11.62 9.57 -19.47
C PRO A 21 12.01 8.25 -20.16
N SER A 22 13.27 8.13 -20.60
CA SER A 22 13.78 6.98 -21.35
C SER A 22 14.02 5.74 -20.50
N ILE A 23 14.09 5.88 -19.18
CA ILE A 23 14.38 4.78 -18.25
C ILE A 23 13.10 4.23 -17.64
N ASN A 24 12.11 5.08 -17.37
CA ASN A 24 10.83 4.64 -16.83
C ASN A 24 9.71 5.61 -17.24
N SER A 25 8.76 5.10 -18.04
CA SER A 25 7.59 5.83 -18.54
C SER A 25 6.62 6.26 -17.44
N ASP A 26 6.62 5.60 -16.28
CA ASP A 26 5.76 5.94 -15.16
C ASP A 26 6.12 7.30 -14.53
N TYR A 27 7.34 7.81 -14.81
CA TYR A 27 7.72 9.17 -14.44
C TYR A 27 7.25 10.23 -15.45
N THR A 28 6.79 9.83 -16.64
CA THR A 28 6.11 10.74 -17.60
C THR A 28 4.60 10.80 -17.37
N THR A 29 4.02 9.69 -16.89
CA THR A 29 2.58 9.45 -16.72
C THR A 29 2.37 8.50 -15.55
N GLY A 30 1.41 8.75 -14.66
CA GLY A 30 1.14 7.84 -13.53
C GLY A 30 1.57 8.41 -12.19
N LEU A 31 1.55 7.55 -11.17
CA LEU A 31 1.69 7.91 -9.76
C LEU A 31 2.95 8.73 -9.45
N TRP A 32 4.11 8.26 -9.91
CA TRP A 32 5.41 8.81 -9.51
C TRP A 32 5.82 10.07 -10.28
N LYS A 33 5.01 10.50 -11.25
CA LYS A 33 5.31 11.64 -12.13
C LYS A 33 5.63 12.92 -11.37
N THR A 34 4.91 13.17 -10.27
CA THR A 34 5.06 14.39 -9.46
C THR A 34 5.89 14.18 -8.21
N CYS A 35 6.43 12.99 -7.95
CA CYS A 35 7.11 12.69 -6.70
C CYS A 35 8.60 13.12 -6.70
N PRO A 36 9.01 14.15 -5.93
CA PRO A 36 10.31 14.81 -6.05
C PRO A 36 11.48 14.02 -5.41
N ILE A 37 11.57 12.72 -5.72
CA ILE A 37 12.51 11.75 -5.14
C ILE A 37 13.94 12.26 -5.15
N LEU A 38 14.43 12.77 -6.29
CA LEU A 38 15.82 13.21 -6.38
C LEU A 38 16.14 14.41 -5.48
N ALA A 39 15.19 15.32 -5.27
CA ALA A 39 15.40 16.41 -4.34
C ALA A 39 15.40 15.92 -2.89
N ILE A 40 14.50 15.00 -2.53
CA ILE A 40 14.49 14.41 -1.18
C ILE A 40 15.78 13.60 -0.93
N MET A 41 16.30 12.89 -1.93
CA MET A 41 17.59 12.19 -1.83
C MET A 41 18.78 13.15 -1.65
N GLN A 42 18.72 14.33 -2.27
CA GLN A 42 19.77 15.35 -2.14
C GLN A 42 19.67 16.11 -0.82
N ASP A 43 18.45 16.38 -0.37
CA ASP A 43 18.13 17.08 0.86
C ASP A 43 17.08 16.29 1.66
N PRO A 44 17.52 15.46 2.61
CA PRO A 44 16.61 14.64 3.43
C PRO A 44 15.78 15.47 4.41
N SER A 45 15.94 16.81 4.46
CA SER A 45 15.04 17.67 5.22
C SER A 45 13.70 17.90 4.51
N LEU A 46 13.64 17.71 3.19
CA LEU A 46 12.45 17.97 2.37
C LEU A 46 11.38 16.87 2.47
N GLY A 47 11.75 15.68 2.92
CA GLY A 47 10.83 14.56 2.96
C GLY A 47 11.50 13.27 3.41
N THR A 48 10.72 12.19 3.36
CA THR A 48 11.18 10.84 3.63
C THR A 48 10.90 9.95 2.43
N ILE A 49 11.86 9.09 2.09
CA ILE A 49 11.68 7.99 1.15
C ILE A 49 11.90 6.72 1.93
N TRP A 50 10.89 5.86 1.95
CA TRP A 50 10.98 4.53 2.51
C TRP A 50 10.57 3.51 1.44
N MET A 51 11.32 2.41 1.36
CA MET A 51 11.05 1.33 0.43
C MET A 51 11.53 0.02 1.03
N ASP A 52 10.74 -1.02 0.86
CA ASP A 52 11.13 -2.40 1.12
C ASP A 52 10.87 -3.24 -0.13
N ASP A 53 11.89 -3.99 -0.56
CA ASP A 53 11.85 -4.94 -1.67
C ASP A 53 11.94 -6.40 -1.17
N PHE A 54 11.80 -6.62 0.14
CA PHE A 54 11.79 -7.91 0.80
C PHE A 54 12.99 -8.80 0.49
N ARG A 55 14.16 -8.19 0.24
CA ARG A 55 15.44 -8.92 0.07
C ARG A 55 16.19 -9.14 1.38
N ILE A 56 15.92 -8.31 2.37
CA ILE A 56 16.61 -8.38 3.67
C ILE A 56 15.97 -9.51 4.47
N VAL A 57 16.70 -10.61 4.59
CA VAL A 57 16.34 -11.74 5.43
C VAL A 57 16.49 -11.31 6.90
N LYS A 58 15.56 -11.73 7.77
CA LYS A 58 15.65 -11.55 9.23
C LYS A 58 17.09 -11.84 9.71
N ASP A 59 17.62 -10.98 10.56
CA ASP A 59 18.84 -11.30 11.30
C ASP A 59 18.66 -12.62 12.06
N GLU A 60 19.76 -13.36 12.21
CA GLU A 60 19.83 -14.73 12.73
C GLU A 60 19.29 -14.85 14.17
N ASP A 61 19.14 -13.73 14.88
CA ASP A 61 18.57 -13.63 16.22
C ASP A 61 17.09 -13.21 16.27
N GLY A 62 16.50 -12.80 15.15
CA GLY A 62 15.08 -12.43 15.02
C GLY A 62 14.65 -11.18 15.78
N THR A 63 15.58 -10.35 16.26
CA THR A 63 15.28 -9.19 17.12
C THR A 63 15.05 -7.88 16.37
N GLU A 64 15.40 -7.82 15.09
CA GLU A 64 15.32 -6.62 14.25
C GLU A 64 14.17 -6.77 13.24
N ASN A 65 12.93 -6.67 13.71
CA ASN A 65 11.78 -6.68 12.80
C ASN A 65 11.33 -5.24 12.53
N PHE A 66 11.31 -4.82 11.27
CA PHE A 66 10.63 -3.59 10.85
C PHE A 66 9.10 -3.71 10.93
N TYR A 67 8.62 -4.94 10.88
CA TYR A 67 7.21 -5.28 10.93
C TYR A 67 6.88 -6.06 12.19
N ASP A 68 5.71 -5.80 12.75
CA ASP A 68 5.04 -6.78 13.60
C ASP A 68 4.11 -7.66 12.74
N ILE A 69 3.65 -8.76 13.35
CA ILE A 69 2.70 -9.68 12.74
C ILE A 69 1.57 -9.99 13.71
N ALA A 70 0.33 -9.89 13.24
CA ALA A 70 -0.86 -10.20 14.02
C ALA A 70 -1.87 -11.01 13.20
N GLY A 71 -2.81 -11.66 13.90
CA GLY A 71 -3.87 -12.46 13.30
C GLY A 71 -4.00 -13.85 13.93
N ASP A 72 -4.78 -14.71 13.28
CA ASP A 72 -5.04 -16.07 13.72
C ASP A 72 -4.06 -17.03 13.09
N THR A 73 -3.05 -17.43 13.87
CA THR A 73 -1.92 -18.23 13.39
C THR A 73 -1.23 -17.59 12.16
N PRO A 74 -0.83 -16.31 12.28
CA PRO A 74 -0.38 -15.53 11.14
C PRO A 74 1.00 -15.99 10.68
N LEU A 75 1.26 -15.86 9.39
CA LEU A 75 2.57 -16.15 8.80
C LEU A 75 3.04 -14.96 7.99
N PHE A 76 4.31 -14.61 8.19
CA PHE A 76 5.05 -13.70 7.34
C PHE A 76 6.42 -14.32 7.08
N ASN A 77 6.70 -14.62 5.81
CA ASN A 77 7.94 -15.23 5.39
C ASN A 77 8.49 -14.57 4.14
N TYR A 78 9.81 -14.55 4.04
CA TYR A 78 10.50 -14.29 2.77
C TYR A 78 10.45 -15.55 1.90
N THR A 79 10.31 -15.36 0.60
CA THR A 79 10.21 -16.43 -0.40
C THR A 79 11.31 -16.30 -1.44
N ASP A 80 11.67 -17.43 -2.06
CA ASP A 80 12.64 -17.45 -3.16
C ASP A 80 11.96 -16.95 -4.45
N GLY A 81 12.04 -15.64 -4.66
CA GLY A 81 11.48 -14.93 -5.81
C GLY A 81 12.48 -13.91 -6.35
N ALA A 82 12.45 -13.70 -7.67
CA ALA A 82 13.25 -12.65 -8.29
C ALA A 82 12.88 -11.29 -7.68
N ASN A 83 13.91 -10.47 -7.42
CA ASN A 83 13.83 -9.17 -6.77
C ASN A 83 13.49 -9.15 -5.27
N GLY A 84 13.36 -10.30 -4.60
CA GLY A 84 12.90 -10.36 -3.21
C GLY A 84 11.38 -10.38 -3.17
N GLN A 85 10.82 -11.30 -2.39
CA GLN A 85 9.38 -11.47 -2.28
C GLN A 85 9.04 -11.94 -0.87
N ALA A 86 7.96 -11.43 -0.33
CA ALA A 86 7.39 -11.92 0.91
C ALA A 86 6.01 -12.54 0.68
N VAL A 87 5.60 -13.38 1.62
CA VAL A 87 4.28 -14.01 1.66
C VAL A 87 3.64 -13.77 3.02
N ILE A 88 2.35 -13.45 2.99
CA ILE A 88 1.46 -13.36 4.13
C ILE A 88 0.34 -14.38 3.92
N GLU A 89 0.07 -15.20 4.93
CA GLU A 89 -1.04 -16.15 4.92
C GLU A 89 -1.48 -16.50 6.35
N PRO A 90 -2.79 -16.66 6.61
CA PRO A 90 -3.24 -17.38 7.80
C PRO A 90 -2.86 -18.86 7.63
N THR A 91 -2.12 -19.46 8.57
CA THR A 91 -1.69 -20.86 8.40
C THR A 91 -2.83 -21.88 8.57
N ASN A 92 -3.95 -21.45 9.15
CA ASN A 92 -5.17 -22.22 9.27
C ASN A 92 -6.15 -21.87 8.14
N THR A 93 -6.89 -22.87 7.67
CA THR A 93 -7.91 -22.76 6.62
C THR A 93 -9.29 -22.44 7.19
N THR A 94 -9.40 -21.87 8.38
CA THR A 94 -10.70 -21.56 8.98
C THR A 94 -11.16 -20.22 8.43
N ASP A 95 -12.47 -20.11 8.22
CA ASP A 95 -13.11 -18.88 7.79
C ASP A 95 -12.81 -17.72 8.76
N ASN A 96 -12.68 -16.52 8.21
CA ASN A 96 -12.34 -15.27 8.90
C ASN A 96 -10.98 -15.24 9.63
N HIS A 97 -10.13 -16.27 9.48
CA HIS A 97 -8.78 -16.21 10.01
C HIS A 97 -7.94 -15.20 9.22
N ALA A 98 -7.27 -14.30 9.94
CA ALA A 98 -6.44 -13.25 9.37
C ALA A 98 -4.95 -13.48 9.55
N SER A 99 -4.16 -12.88 8.66
CA SER A 99 -2.75 -12.62 8.87
C SER A 99 -2.42 -11.22 8.35
N THR A 100 -1.85 -10.41 9.21
CA THR A 100 -1.57 -9.00 8.96
C THR A 100 -0.13 -8.70 9.35
N ILE A 101 0.58 -7.98 8.48
CA ILE A 101 1.84 -7.34 8.84
C ILE A 101 1.63 -5.83 8.84
N TYR A 102 2.35 -5.18 9.75
CA TYR A 102 2.37 -3.74 9.81
C TYR A 102 3.69 -3.23 10.36
N THR A 103 4.08 -2.02 9.97
CA THR A 103 5.30 -1.40 10.48
C THR A 103 5.16 -1.10 11.96
N LEU A 104 6.19 -1.38 12.78
CA LEU A 104 6.17 -1.11 14.23
C LEU A 104 6.02 0.37 14.64
N SER A 105 6.09 1.27 13.67
CA SER A 105 6.06 2.71 13.89
C SER A 105 5.06 3.35 12.95
N GLU A 106 4.22 4.21 13.51
CA GLU A 106 3.32 5.11 12.80
C GLU A 106 4.12 6.26 12.17
N SER A 107 4.70 5.99 10.98
CA SER A 107 5.71 6.89 10.38
C SER A 107 5.13 7.99 9.49
N TRP A 108 3.83 7.93 9.17
CA TRP A 108 3.21 8.80 8.17
C TRP A 108 1.98 9.49 8.74
N LEU A 109 1.91 10.81 8.61
CA LEU A 109 0.73 11.59 8.99
C LEU A 109 0.19 12.31 7.77
N ILE A 110 -1.07 12.07 7.43
CA ILE A 110 -1.71 12.76 6.30
C ILE A 110 -2.21 14.12 6.79
N GLU A 111 -1.59 15.19 6.28
CA GLU A 111 -1.93 16.54 6.67
C GLU A 111 -1.65 17.57 5.57
N ALA A 112 -2.15 18.79 5.77
CA ALA A 112 -2.02 19.85 4.79
C ALA A 112 -0.54 20.19 4.51
N ASN A 113 -0.21 20.36 3.24
CA ASN A 113 1.10 20.60 2.67
C ASN A 113 2.09 19.42 2.74
N LYS A 114 1.65 18.23 3.18
CA LYS A 114 2.46 17.01 3.20
C LYS A 114 2.00 16.01 2.16
N GLU A 115 2.35 16.32 0.91
CA GLU A 115 2.08 15.45 -0.24
C GLU A 115 2.71 14.05 -0.01
N LEU A 116 1.96 12.99 -0.34
CA LEU A 116 2.36 11.61 -0.08
C LEU A 116 2.07 10.72 -1.30
N TRP A 117 3.02 9.84 -1.62
CA TRP A 117 2.89 8.82 -2.65
C TRP A 117 3.13 7.45 -2.05
N PHE A 118 2.24 6.53 -2.36
CA PHE A 118 2.29 5.14 -1.92
C PHE A 118 2.17 4.21 -3.12
N GLU A 119 2.98 3.15 -3.19
CA GLU A 119 2.74 2.02 -4.09
C GLU A 119 3.21 0.72 -3.45
N ALA A 120 2.38 -0.31 -3.52
CA ALA A 120 2.76 -1.68 -3.26
C ALA A 120 2.47 -2.56 -4.47
N ARG A 121 3.36 -3.51 -4.75
CA ARG A 121 3.13 -4.54 -5.77
C ARG A 121 2.78 -5.85 -5.10
N VAL A 122 1.56 -6.30 -5.31
CA VAL A 122 0.95 -7.41 -4.59
C VAL A 122 0.34 -8.43 -5.54
N LYS A 123 0.21 -9.67 -5.08
CA LYS A 123 -0.52 -10.74 -5.77
C LYS A 123 -1.28 -11.55 -4.74
N LEU A 124 -2.60 -11.48 -4.76
CA LEU A 124 -3.46 -12.42 -4.04
C LEU A 124 -3.65 -13.66 -4.89
N THR A 125 -3.41 -14.83 -4.31
CA THR A 125 -3.82 -16.11 -4.88
C THR A 125 -4.94 -16.66 -4.03
N GLU A 126 -6.13 -16.67 -4.61
CA GLU A 126 -7.29 -17.29 -4.00
C GLU A 126 -7.40 -18.77 -4.36
N GLN A 127 -7.80 -19.60 -3.39
CA GLN A 127 -8.15 -21.01 -3.66
C GLN A 127 -9.48 -21.13 -4.41
N ASN A 128 -10.46 -20.34 -4.00
CA ASN A 128 -11.76 -20.19 -4.64
C ASN A 128 -11.91 -18.73 -5.08
N THR A 129 -12.59 -18.51 -6.20
CA THR A 129 -12.93 -17.14 -6.61
C THR A 129 -13.65 -16.43 -5.49
N ASP A 130 -13.29 -15.18 -5.25
CA ASP A 130 -13.97 -14.25 -4.36
C ASP A 130 -13.93 -14.56 -2.85
N ASP A 131 -13.26 -15.63 -2.38
CA ASP A 131 -13.22 -16.08 -0.98
C ASP A 131 -12.14 -15.39 -0.10
N ALA A 132 -11.89 -14.08 -0.24
CA ALA A 132 -10.85 -13.39 0.55
C ALA A 132 -11.14 -11.93 0.86
N ASN A 133 -10.76 -11.47 2.06
CA ASN A 133 -10.65 -10.05 2.40
C ASN A 133 -9.18 -9.63 2.41
N ILE A 134 -8.85 -8.53 1.74
CA ILE A 134 -7.50 -7.94 1.70
C ILE A 134 -7.59 -6.47 2.04
N LEU A 135 -6.55 -6.00 2.72
CA LEU A 135 -6.28 -4.58 2.91
C LEU A 135 -4.80 -4.30 2.68
N VAL A 136 -4.49 -3.26 1.90
CA VAL A 136 -3.13 -2.78 1.62
C VAL A 136 -3.14 -1.26 1.63
N GLY A 137 -2.33 -0.63 2.48
CA GLY A 137 -2.22 0.83 2.50
C GLY A 137 -1.67 1.37 3.80
N LEU A 138 -2.09 2.59 4.14
CA LEU A 138 -1.74 3.25 5.40
C LEU A 138 -2.98 3.34 6.29
N THR A 139 -2.85 2.92 7.54
CA THR A 139 -3.91 2.99 8.55
C THR A 139 -3.33 3.14 9.96
N ASP A 140 -4.03 3.86 10.85
CA ASP A 140 -3.74 3.95 12.29
C ASP A 140 -4.20 2.68 13.07
N SER A 141 -5.00 1.83 12.44
CA SER A 141 -5.71 0.74 13.11
C SER A 141 -5.15 -0.64 12.74
N ALA A 142 -3.86 -0.73 12.41
CA ALA A 142 -3.28 -1.99 11.99
C ALA A 142 -3.22 -3.00 13.15
N GLY A 143 -3.43 -4.29 12.83
CA GLY A 143 -3.48 -5.33 13.85
C GLY A 143 -4.18 -6.60 13.38
N ALA A 144 -4.44 -7.49 14.34
CA ALA A 144 -5.26 -8.68 14.08
C ALA A 144 -6.66 -8.25 13.63
N ASP A 145 -7.21 -8.97 12.66
CA ASP A 145 -8.58 -8.73 12.17
C ASP A 145 -8.86 -7.30 11.68
N VAL A 146 -7.84 -6.63 11.14
CA VAL A 146 -8.01 -5.30 10.53
C VAL A 146 -9.09 -5.28 9.45
N CYS A 147 -9.25 -6.36 8.68
CA CYS A 147 -10.39 -6.55 7.79
C CYS A 147 -11.56 -7.16 8.56
N GLN A 148 -12.76 -6.64 8.33
CA GLN A 148 -13.99 -7.18 8.89
C GLN A 148 -14.35 -8.55 8.29
N ASP A 149 -15.08 -9.34 9.07
CA ASP A 149 -15.49 -10.69 8.70
C ASP A 149 -16.54 -10.73 7.58
N ASN A 150 -16.63 -11.86 6.88
CA ASN A 150 -17.70 -12.19 5.91
C ASN A 150 -17.94 -11.12 4.84
N GLY A 151 -16.87 -10.58 4.27
CA GLY A 151 -16.94 -9.57 3.20
C GLY A 151 -17.21 -8.15 3.70
N GLY A 152 -17.05 -7.89 4.99
CA GLY A 152 -17.23 -6.55 5.56
C GLY A 152 -16.22 -5.51 5.06
N GLY A 153 -15.03 -5.96 4.61
CA GLY A 153 -14.01 -5.09 4.02
C GLY A 153 -13.12 -4.38 5.04
N PRO A 154 -12.70 -3.13 4.76
CA PRO A 154 -11.89 -2.32 5.68
C PRO A 154 -12.51 -2.14 7.08
N PRO A 155 -11.72 -1.74 8.10
CA PRO A 155 -12.25 -1.49 9.44
C PRO A 155 -13.33 -0.41 9.43
N ALA A 156 -14.41 -0.59 10.19
CA ALA A 156 -15.52 0.36 10.28
C ALA A 156 -15.15 1.74 10.89
N SER A 157 -13.96 1.87 11.44
CA SER A 157 -13.40 3.14 11.90
C SER A 157 -11.88 3.05 11.89
N HIS A 158 -11.23 3.95 11.16
CA HIS A 158 -9.77 4.13 11.11
C HIS A 158 -9.43 5.47 10.47
N ASP A 159 -8.21 5.93 10.63
CA ASP A 159 -7.62 7.01 9.87
C ASP A 159 -6.68 6.41 8.83
N GLY A 160 -6.93 6.69 7.55
CA GLY A 160 -6.12 6.02 6.52
C GLY A 160 -6.52 6.25 5.07
N ILE A 161 -5.67 5.70 4.21
CA ILE A 161 -5.91 5.52 2.78
C ILE A 161 -5.52 4.08 2.45
N VAL A 162 -6.51 3.28 2.05
CA VAL A 162 -6.31 1.84 1.84
C VAL A 162 -6.93 1.36 0.52
N TRP A 163 -6.29 0.37 -0.06
CA TRP A 163 -6.88 -0.52 -1.04
C TRP A 163 -7.45 -1.74 -0.35
N ALA A 164 -8.57 -2.24 -0.86
CA ALA A 164 -9.18 -3.46 -0.36
C ALA A 164 -9.73 -4.33 -1.49
N LYS A 165 -9.88 -5.62 -1.20
CA LYS A 165 -10.72 -6.55 -1.96
C LYS A 165 -11.52 -7.33 -0.93
N VAL A 166 -12.81 -7.52 -1.16
CA VAL A 166 -13.70 -8.13 -0.17
C VAL A 166 -14.12 -9.53 -0.57
N ASP A 167 -14.43 -10.34 0.44
CA ASP A 167 -15.05 -11.64 0.26
C ASP A 167 -16.44 -11.49 -0.42
N GLY A 168 -16.71 -12.32 -1.42
CA GLY A 168 -17.85 -12.19 -2.35
C GLY A 168 -17.70 -11.10 -3.43
N GLY A 169 -16.52 -10.48 -3.55
CA GLY A 169 -16.20 -9.46 -4.55
C GLY A 169 -15.08 -9.86 -5.51
N THR A 170 -15.10 -9.31 -6.74
CA THR A 170 -14.06 -9.55 -7.78
C THR A 170 -13.41 -8.26 -8.28
N VAL A 171 -13.50 -7.19 -7.50
CA VAL A 171 -12.94 -5.87 -7.83
C VAL A 171 -12.08 -5.36 -6.69
N TRP A 172 -11.09 -4.55 -7.04
CA TRP A 172 -10.41 -3.71 -6.07
C TRP A 172 -11.32 -2.57 -5.64
N GLN A 173 -11.23 -2.23 -4.36
CA GLN A 173 -11.87 -1.08 -3.73
C GLN A 173 -10.79 -0.13 -3.24
N PHE A 174 -11.13 1.15 -3.18
CA PHE A 174 -10.25 2.18 -2.64
C PHE A 174 -11.01 3.02 -1.64
N GLU A 175 -10.45 3.21 -0.45
CA GLU A 175 -11.09 3.89 0.66
C GLU A 175 -10.19 4.97 1.27
N VAL A 176 -10.81 6.08 1.64
CA VAL A 176 -10.24 7.08 2.53
C VAL A 176 -11.09 7.15 3.79
N SER A 177 -10.45 7.27 4.93
CA SER A 177 -11.12 7.22 6.23
C SER A 177 -10.57 8.27 7.19
N ASN A 178 -11.50 8.92 7.89
CA ASN A 178 -11.23 9.70 9.10
C ASN A 178 -12.21 9.21 10.17
N ALA A 179 -11.71 8.39 11.10
CA ALA A 179 -12.50 7.57 12.00
C ALA A 179 -13.63 6.85 11.24
N ALA A 180 -14.90 7.07 11.62
CA ALA A 180 -16.07 6.45 10.97
C ALA A 180 -16.57 7.21 9.72
N ALA A 181 -15.95 8.34 9.35
CA ALA A 181 -16.28 9.09 8.15
C ALA A 181 -15.49 8.54 6.96
N GLN A 182 -16.08 7.58 6.27
CA GLN A 182 -15.46 6.82 5.19
C GLN A 182 -16.04 7.18 3.83
N THR A 183 -15.18 7.22 2.81
CA THR A 183 -15.60 7.28 1.41
C THR A 183 -14.88 6.17 0.65
N THR A 184 -15.67 5.33 -0.03
CA THR A 184 -15.18 4.15 -0.73
C THR A 184 -15.56 4.20 -2.20
N THR A 185 -14.59 3.99 -3.08
CA THR A 185 -14.85 3.55 -4.45
C THR A 185 -14.99 2.04 -4.43
N ALA A 186 -16.23 1.54 -4.54
CA ALA A 186 -16.53 0.11 -4.44
C ALA A 186 -16.10 -0.72 -5.67
N ASP A 187 -15.77 -0.06 -6.77
CA ASP A 187 -15.23 -0.66 -7.99
C ASP A 187 -14.17 0.29 -8.57
N ALA A 188 -12.93 0.07 -8.13
CA ALA A 188 -11.74 0.81 -8.58
C ALA A 188 -10.99 0.05 -9.70
N GLY A 189 -11.55 -1.07 -10.17
CA GLY A 189 -11.01 -1.89 -11.26
C GLY A 189 -11.01 -3.38 -10.94
N ASP A 190 -10.89 -4.19 -11.99
CA ASP A 190 -10.97 -5.64 -11.90
C ASP A 190 -9.82 -6.22 -11.06
N PHE A 191 -10.16 -7.17 -10.19
CA PHE A 191 -9.20 -8.02 -9.50
C PHE A 191 -9.11 -9.37 -10.22
N THR A 192 -7.89 -9.89 -10.40
CA THR A 192 -7.67 -11.24 -10.94
C THR A 192 -6.74 -12.04 -10.03
N SER A 193 -7.29 -13.09 -9.40
CA SER A 193 -6.52 -14.03 -8.58
C SER A 193 -5.29 -14.58 -9.32
N GLY A 194 -4.16 -14.65 -8.62
CA GLY A 194 -2.88 -15.13 -9.14
C GLY A 194 -2.13 -14.11 -10.01
N SER A 195 -2.68 -12.92 -10.25
CA SER A 195 -2.03 -11.85 -11.02
C SER A 195 -1.38 -10.81 -10.11
N TRP A 196 -0.24 -10.27 -10.56
CA TRP A 196 0.39 -9.15 -9.88
C TRP A 196 -0.30 -7.84 -10.25
N HIS A 197 -0.64 -7.06 -9.24
CA HIS A 197 -1.19 -5.71 -9.37
C HIS A 197 -0.29 -4.71 -8.64
N ARG A 198 -0.20 -3.49 -9.18
CA ARG A 198 0.35 -2.33 -8.45
C ARG A 198 -0.80 -1.53 -7.87
N LEU A 199 -0.85 -1.47 -6.54
CA LEU A 199 -1.82 -0.71 -5.78
C LEU A 199 -1.13 0.55 -5.27
N GLY A 200 -1.51 1.69 -5.82
CA GLY A 200 -0.90 2.96 -5.48
C GLY A 200 -1.91 4.05 -5.16
N PHE A 201 -1.47 5.10 -4.49
CA PHE A 201 -2.25 6.31 -4.32
C PHE A 201 -1.36 7.54 -4.14
N HIS A 202 -1.93 8.68 -4.49
CA HIS A 202 -1.32 9.99 -4.33
C HIS A 202 -2.24 10.89 -3.51
N PHE A 203 -1.76 11.33 -2.35
CA PHE A 203 -2.38 12.40 -1.59
C PHE A 203 -1.74 13.73 -1.97
N ASP A 204 -2.56 14.70 -2.37
CA ASP A 204 -2.13 15.97 -2.97
C ASP A 204 -1.55 16.99 -1.97
N GLY A 205 -1.54 16.68 -0.68
CA GLY A 205 -1.17 17.64 0.37
C GLY A 205 -2.29 18.62 0.71
N ASP A 206 -3.52 18.39 0.26
CA ASP A 206 -4.69 19.20 0.62
C ASP A 206 -5.84 18.30 1.08
N THR A 207 -6.66 17.77 0.18
CA THR A 207 -7.81 16.94 0.57
C THR A 207 -8.05 15.77 -0.36
N THR A 208 -7.27 15.60 -1.42
CA THR A 208 -7.55 14.59 -2.45
C THR A 208 -6.56 13.43 -2.36
N ALA A 209 -7.09 12.22 -2.19
CA ALA A 209 -6.36 10.98 -2.43
C ALA A 209 -6.79 10.37 -3.76
N THR A 210 -5.86 10.27 -4.72
CA THR A 210 -6.11 9.67 -6.03
C THR A 210 -5.59 8.24 -6.08
N PRO A 211 -6.45 7.22 -6.32
CA PRO A 211 -6.00 5.85 -6.50
C PRO A 211 -5.30 5.65 -7.85
N TYR A 212 -4.33 4.75 -7.87
CA TYR A 212 -3.67 4.24 -9.07
C TYR A 212 -3.69 2.71 -9.05
N LEU A 213 -4.42 2.09 -9.99
CA LEU A 213 -4.39 0.64 -10.22
C LEU A 213 -3.52 0.36 -11.45
N ASP A 214 -2.46 -0.42 -11.28
CA ASP A 214 -1.51 -0.75 -12.34
C ASP A 214 -0.91 0.48 -13.05
N GLY A 215 -0.80 1.59 -12.32
CA GLY A 215 -0.30 2.89 -12.80
C GLY A 215 -1.35 3.77 -13.48
N VAL A 216 -2.61 3.31 -13.58
CA VAL A 216 -3.73 4.07 -14.14
C VAL A 216 -4.48 4.79 -13.02
N ALA A 217 -4.59 6.11 -13.12
CA ALA A 217 -5.32 6.92 -12.15
C ALA A 217 -6.83 6.64 -12.20
N GLY A 218 -7.44 6.45 -11.04
CA GLY A 218 -8.89 6.46 -10.84
C GLY A 218 -9.42 7.85 -10.45
N ASN A 219 -10.63 7.89 -9.91
CA ASN A 219 -11.22 9.13 -9.40
C ASN A 219 -10.70 9.43 -7.99
N GLY A 220 -10.26 10.67 -7.76
CA GLY A 220 -9.83 11.11 -6.43
C GLY A 220 -10.97 11.14 -5.43
N LEU A 221 -10.67 10.72 -4.20
CA LEU A 221 -11.57 10.78 -3.05
C LEU A 221 -11.16 11.93 -2.13
N THR A 222 -12.15 12.61 -1.57
CA THR A 222 -11.94 13.69 -0.61
C THR A 222 -11.78 13.11 0.80
N LEU A 223 -10.64 13.38 1.43
CA LEU A 223 -10.33 13.02 2.81
C LEU A 223 -10.43 14.27 3.71
N THR A 224 -11.09 14.12 4.86
CA THR A 224 -11.11 15.17 5.89
C THR A 224 -9.83 15.07 6.73
N LEU A 225 -9.06 16.15 6.81
CA LEU A 225 -7.77 16.15 7.50
C LEU A 225 -7.83 16.41 9.02
N ALA A 226 -8.99 16.82 9.54
CA ALA A 226 -9.09 17.21 10.94
C ALA A 226 -9.00 15.98 11.85
N SER A 227 -8.06 15.99 12.80
CA SER A 227 -7.90 14.93 13.81
C SER A 227 -7.50 13.57 13.23
N LEU A 228 -6.75 13.53 12.12
CA LEU A 228 -6.10 12.30 11.69
C LEU A 228 -4.93 11.96 12.62
N ASP A 229 -4.81 10.68 12.97
CA ASP A 229 -3.68 10.12 13.71
C ASP A 229 -2.54 9.67 12.77
N GLU A 230 -1.34 9.44 13.33
CA GLU A 230 -0.23 8.85 12.59
C GLU A 230 -0.53 7.41 12.16
N MET A 231 -0.07 7.03 10.97
CA MET A 231 -0.46 5.79 10.30
C MET A 231 0.73 4.84 10.14
N GLU A 232 0.44 3.56 10.21
CA GLU A 232 1.34 2.46 9.89
C GLU A 232 1.09 1.98 8.48
N LEU A 233 2.11 1.38 7.88
CA LEU A 233 1.90 0.54 6.72
C LEU A 233 1.18 -0.72 7.18
N CYS A 234 0.11 -1.11 6.49
CA CYS A 234 -0.63 -2.33 6.77
C CYS A 234 -0.84 -3.15 5.49
N MET A 235 -0.58 -4.45 5.60
CA MET A 235 -0.90 -5.44 4.57
C MET A 235 -1.54 -6.65 5.24
N SER A 236 -2.76 -6.96 4.84
CA SER A 236 -3.59 -7.99 5.47
C SER A 236 -4.23 -8.89 4.44
N VAL A 237 -4.33 -10.18 4.80
CA VAL A 237 -5.16 -11.16 4.12
C VAL A 237 -5.98 -11.93 5.16
N LYS A 238 -7.27 -12.07 4.89
CA LYS A 238 -8.22 -12.82 5.71
C LYS A 238 -8.99 -13.79 4.81
N ASN A 239 -9.08 -15.04 5.24
CA ASN A 239 -9.86 -16.04 4.53
C ASN A 239 -11.35 -15.67 4.56
N GLY A 240 -12.04 -15.75 3.42
CA GLY A 240 -13.51 -15.64 3.31
C GLY A 240 -14.22 -17.01 3.30
N GLY A 241 -13.47 -18.08 3.55
CA GLY A 241 -13.99 -19.43 3.56
C GLY A 241 -13.02 -20.43 4.17
N ALA A 242 -13.33 -21.72 4.00
CA ALA A 242 -12.53 -22.81 4.57
C ALA A 242 -11.25 -23.11 3.76
N ASN A 243 -10.49 -22.08 3.41
CA ASN A 243 -9.37 -22.10 2.46
C ASN A 243 -8.16 -21.34 3.01
N LYS A 244 -7.01 -21.51 2.38
CA LYS A 244 -5.81 -20.72 2.70
C LYS A 244 -5.57 -19.67 1.63
N GLU A 245 -5.96 -18.44 1.92
CA GLU A 245 -5.72 -17.33 1.01
C GLU A 245 -4.31 -16.76 1.22
N THR A 246 -3.62 -16.49 0.11
CA THR A 246 -2.19 -16.17 0.15
C THR A 246 -1.92 -14.85 -0.55
N LEU A 247 -1.35 -13.89 0.19
CA LEU A 247 -0.93 -12.59 -0.32
C LEU A 247 0.59 -12.57 -0.49
N TYR A 248 1.04 -12.36 -1.72
CA TYR A 248 2.45 -12.16 -2.06
C TYR A 248 2.74 -10.68 -2.22
N LEU A 249 3.94 -10.28 -1.79
CA LEU A 249 4.46 -8.93 -1.84
C LEU A 249 5.79 -8.93 -2.60
N ASP A 250 5.96 -7.99 -3.52
CA ASP A 250 7.22 -7.80 -4.26
C ASP A 250 7.95 -6.54 -3.80
N TYR A 251 7.21 -5.43 -3.63
CA TYR A 251 7.75 -4.24 -3.00
C TYR A 251 6.65 -3.39 -2.38
N VAL A 252 7.08 -2.48 -1.52
CA VAL A 252 6.29 -1.33 -1.08
C VAL A 252 7.19 -0.10 -1.02
N LYS A 253 6.64 1.04 -1.40
CA LYS A 253 7.34 2.32 -1.37
C LYS A 253 6.40 3.42 -0.91
N VAL A 254 6.89 4.22 0.03
CA VAL A 254 6.19 5.40 0.53
C VAL A 254 7.13 6.59 0.47
N VAL A 255 6.66 7.70 -0.08
CA VAL A 255 7.36 8.98 -0.10
C VAL A 255 6.45 10.03 0.47
N GLN A 256 6.93 10.81 1.42
CA GLN A 256 6.16 11.90 2.02
C GLN A 256 6.99 13.17 2.15
N ILE A 257 6.41 14.32 1.80
CA ILE A 257 6.99 15.65 2.05
C ILE A 257 6.88 16.00 3.53
N ARG A 258 7.92 16.63 4.08
CA ARG A 258 7.95 17.07 5.48
C ARG A 258 7.39 18.46 5.69
#